data_AF-A0A959C1C7-F1
#
_entry.id   AF-A0A959C1C7-F1
#
_cell.length_a   1.000
_cell.length_b   1.000
_cell.length_c   1.000
_cell.angle_alpha   90.00
_cell.angle_beta   90.00
_cell.angle_gamma   90.00
#
_symmetry.space_group_name_H-M   'P 1'
#
loop_
_entity.id
_entity.type
_entity.pdbx_description
1 polymer ?
#
loop_
_entity_poly.entity_id
_entity_poly.type
_entity_poly.pdbx_seq_one_letter_code
_entity_poly.pdbx_strand_id
1 'polypeptide(L)' 'MQELELTLTVEEVNQILEALGNQPFKSVFALIGKIQRQAGEQLQGGELPPA' A
#
# COMPACT_ATOMS: atom_id res chain seq x y z
N MET A 1 1.89 6.73 -17.97
CA MET A 1 2.44 5.60 -17.19
C MET A 1 1.30 4.62 -16.97
N GLN A 2 1.58 3.31 -16.94
CA GLN A 2 0.57 2.29 -16.65
C GLN A 2 0.55 2.03 -15.14
N GLU A 3 -0.65 1.85 -14.59
CA GLU A 3 -0.88 1.52 -13.17
C GLU A 3 -1.28 0.05 -13.06
N LEU A 4 -0.93 -0.59 -11.94
CA LEU A 4 -1.22 -1.98 -11.64
C LEU A 4 -1.84 -2.05 -10.24
N GLU A 5 -2.91 -2.83 -10.10
CA GLU A 5 -3.46 -3.17 -8.80
C GLU A 5 -2.84 -4.48 -8.29
N LEU A 6 -2.37 -4.46 -7.05
CA LEU A 6 -1.83 -5.62 -6.37
C LEU A 6 -2.78 -6.02 -5.25
N THR A 7 -3.14 -7.30 -5.19
CA THR A 7 -3.84 -7.88 -4.05
C THR A 7 -2.80 -8.51 -3.14
N LEU A 8 -2.59 -7.90 -1.97
CA LEU A 8 -1.60 -8.31 -0.98
C LEU A 8 -2.25 -8.33 0.40
N THR A 9 -1.76 -9.17 1.28
CA THR A 9 -2.12 -9.13 2.69
C THR A 9 -1.48 -7.92 3.38
N VAL A 10 -2.04 -7.51 4.53
CA VAL A 10 -1.48 -6.41 5.33
C VAL A 10 -0.05 -6.73 5.78
N GLU A 11 0.24 -8.00 6.07
CA GLU A 11 1.58 -8.45 6.44
C GLU A 11 2.60 -8.27 5.29
N GLU A 12 2.25 -8.69 4.07
CA GLU A 12 3.09 -8.49 2.89
C GLU A 12 3.30 -7.00 2.58
N VAL A 13 2.27 -6.17 2.74
CA VAL A 13 2.39 -4.71 2.59
C VAL A 13 3.38 -4.14 3.61
N ASN A 14 3.29 -4.55 4.87
CA ASN A 14 4.22 -4.12 5.92
C ASN A 14 5.67 -4.55 5.61
N GLN A 15 5.87 -5.77 5.10
CA GLN A 15 7.19 -6.24 4.70
C GLN A 15 7.79 -5.39 3.56
N ILE A 16 6.97 -5.00 2.58
CA ILE A 16 7.39 -4.09 1.50
C ILE A 16 7.76 -2.72 2.08
N LEU A 17 6.94 -2.16 2.98
CA LEU A 17 7.22 -0.87 3.61
C LEU A 17 8.52 -0.89 4.42
N GLU A 18 8.79 -1.98 5.15
CA GLU A 18 10.04 -2.17 5.89
C GLU A 18 11.24 -2.21 4.93
N ALA A 19 11.15 -2.98 3.85
CA ALA A 19 12.20 -3.04 2.83
C ALA A 19 12.48 -1.67 2.19
N LEU A 20 11.44 -0.87 1.92
CA LEU A 20 11.56 0.49 1.41
C LEU A 20 12.18 1.44 2.44
N GLY A 21 11.91 1.25 3.74
CA GLY A 21 12.51 2.02 4.83
C GLY A 21 14.02 1.92 4.92
N ASN A 22 14.61 0.85 4.38
CA ASN A 22 16.06 0.65 4.28
C ASN A 22 16.72 1.39 3.09
N GLN A 23 15.94 2.07 2.25
CA GLN A 23 16.43 2.86 1.11
C GLN A 23 16.48 4.37 1.45
N PRO A 24 17.23 5.19 0.67
CA PRO A 24 17.24 6.64 0.87
C PRO A 24 15.83 7.24 0.77
N PHE A 25 15.39 7.94 1.81
CA PHE A 25 14.03 8.49 1.94
C PHE A 25 13.53 9.22 0.69
N LYS A 26 14.37 10.07 0.08
CA LYS A 26 14.05 10.84 -1.13
C LYS A 26 13.56 9.99 -2.31
N SER A 27 14.00 8.73 -2.38
CA SER A 27 13.67 7.80 -3.46
C SER A 27 12.37 7.03 -3.19
N VAL A 28 11.97 6.89 -1.93
CA VAL A 28 10.86 6.01 -1.53
C VAL A 28 9.65 6.75 -0.96
N PHE A 29 9.77 8.01 -0.54
CA PHE A 29 8.66 8.74 0.10
C PHE A 29 7.37 8.73 -0.73
N ALA A 30 7.49 9.00 -2.03
CA ALA A 30 6.33 9.06 -2.92
C ALA A 30 5.71 7.67 -3.15
N LEU A 31 6.55 6.63 -3.17
CA LEU A 31 6.10 5.24 -3.33
C LEU A 31 5.40 4.74 -2.07
N ILE A 32 5.98 5.00 -0.90
CA ILE A 32 5.39 4.67 0.42
C ILE A 32 4.02 5.34 0.54
N GLY A 33 3.92 6.63 0.23
CA GLY A 33 2.64 7.35 0.29
C GLY A 33 1.58 6.79 -0.66
N LYS A 34 1.98 6.29 -1.85
CA LYS A 34 1.07 5.61 -2.78
C LYS A 34 0.58 4.27 -2.23
N ILE A 35 1.48 3.44 -1.69
CA ILE A 35 1.13 2.14 -1.11
C ILE A 35 0.17 2.32 0.07
N GLN A 36 0.45 3.26 0.96
CA GLN A 36 -0.42 3.55 2.11
C GLN A 36 -1.82 4.00 1.70
N ARG A 37 -1.92 4.83 0.65
CA ARG A 37 -3.22 5.27 0.12
C ARG A 37 -4.02 4.10 -0.45
N GLN A 38 -3.40 3.29 -1.31
CA GLN A 38 -4.05 2.12 -1.91
C GLN A 38 -4.51 1.12 -0.84
N ALA A 39 -3.67 0.85 0.17
CA ALA A 39 -4.05 0.00 1.29
C ALA A 39 -5.25 0.57 2.06
N GLY A 40 -5.28 1.88 2.33
CA GLY A 40 -6.41 2.54 2.97
C GLY A 40 -7.70 2.43 2.15
N GLU A 41 -7.63 2.62 0.83
CA GLU A 41 -8.78 2.52 -0.08
C GLU A 41 -9.31 1.08 -0.17
N GLN A 42 -8.41 0.09 -0.25
CA GLN A 42 -8.80 -1.32 -0.30
C GLN A 42 -9.40 -1.82 1.03
N LEU A 43 -8.90 -1.34 2.17
CA LEU A 43 -9.42 -1.71 3.49
C LEU A 43 -10.77 -1.04 3.78
N GLN A 44 -10.97 0.22 3.39
CA GLN A 44 -12.25 0.93 3.56
C GLN A 44 -13.30 0.48 2.52
N GLY A 45 -12.87 0.03 1.34
CA GLY A 45 -13.75 -0.51 0.30
C GLY A 45 -14.28 -1.92 0.57
N GLY A 46 -13.81 -2.59 1.64
CA GLY A 46 -14.22 -3.93 2.03
C GLY A 46 -15.50 -4.00 2.90
N GLU A 47 -16.03 -2.87 3.35
CA GLU A 47 -17.30 -2.79 4.08
C GLU A 47 -18.49 -2.82 3.10
N LEU A 48 -18.91 -4.03 2.71
CA LEU A 48 -20.30 -4.24 2.25
C LEU A 48 -21.24 -4.07 3.45
N PRO A 49 -22.35 -3.31 3.31
CA PRO A 49 -23.30 -3.08 4.41
C PRO A 49 -23.97 -4.40 4.84
N PRO A 50 -24.36 -4.55 6.12
CA PRO A 50 -25.17 -5.67 6.55
C PRO A 50 -26.53 -5.64 5.82
N ALA A 51 -26.87 -6.75 5.16
CA ALA A 51 -28.20 -6.99 4.60
C ALA A 51 -29.23 -7.26 5.70
#